data_AF-A0A2J7RGE6-F1
#
_entry.id   AF-A0A2J7RGE6-F1
#
_cell.length_a   1.000
_cell.length_b   1.000
_cell.length_c   1.000
_cell.angle_alpha   90.00
_cell.angle_beta   90.00
_cell.angle_gamma   90.00
#
_symmetry.space_group_name_H-M   'P 1'
#
loop_
_entity.id
_entity.type
_entity.pdbx_description
1 polymer ?
#
loop_
_entity_poly.entity_id
_entity_poly.type
_entity_poly.pdbx_seq_one_letter_code
_entity_poly.pdbx_strand_id
1 'polypeptide(L)'
;DVCNTSQLLVFFRGVDYELNVTQELASLHSMHGTTTGDDIFKEIQKSLTEYNLDWNRLQCVTVDGGKNMSGIKICLVGQITKACEDAGISKPMFLHCVIHQQALCAKHIDMSSVLKPVISIVDFIRCHALNHRQFRSFLEECDSELTDLTYYTAVRWLSCGKVLSRFFQLRNEIDIFLNEKNHHEPLLSLSSGFGNWHFLLIW
;
A
#
# COMPACT_ATOMS: atom_id res chain seq x y z
N ASP A 1 11.06 0.16 12.21
CA ASP A 1 11.34 1.59 12.33
C ASP A 1 12.62 1.71 13.15
N VAL A 2 13.68 2.31 12.60
CA VAL A 2 15.06 2.18 13.13
C VAL A 2 15.44 3.34 14.06
N CYS A 3 14.68 4.43 14.01
CA CYS A 3 14.79 5.55 14.96
C CYS A 3 13.35 5.98 15.25
N ASN A 4 12.96 6.07 16.51
CA ASN A 4 11.60 6.36 17.00
C ASN A 4 11.13 7.79 16.64
N THR A 5 11.23 8.19 15.38
CA THR A 5 11.06 9.53 14.83
C THR A 5 10.13 9.43 13.64
N SER A 6 8.96 10.06 13.74
CA SER A 6 8.00 10.07 12.65
C SER A 6 8.59 10.79 11.43
N GLN A 7 8.25 10.33 10.24
CA GLN A 7 8.71 10.92 8.98
C GLN A 7 7.51 11.47 8.21
N LEU A 8 7.63 12.71 7.73
CA LEU A 8 6.67 13.34 6.83
C LEU A 8 7.25 13.36 5.42
N LEU A 9 6.59 12.67 4.50
CA LEU A 9 6.92 12.70 3.07
C LEU A 9 5.96 13.67 2.38
N VAL A 10 6.51 14.65 1.66
CA VAL A 10 5.74 15.62 0.89
C VAL A 10 5.96 15.35 -0.59
N PHE A 11 4.88 15.05 -1.30
CA PHE A 11 4.89 14.89 -2.75
C PHE A 11 4.19 16.07 -3.39
N PHE A 12 4.79 16.63 -4.45
CA PHE A 12 4.11 17.59 -5.30
C PHE A 12 3.68 16.90 -6.58
N ARG A 13 2.41 17.13 -6.95
CA ARG A 13 1.83 16.62 -8.19
C ARG A 13 1.35 17.81 -9.01
N GLY A 14 1.91 17.94 -10.21
CA GLY A 14 1.61 19.03 -11.14
C GLY A 14 1.00 18.51 -12.43
N VAL A 15 0.37 19.43 -13.17
CA VAL A 15 -0.08 19.21 -14.54
C VAL A 15 0.42 20.39 -15.37
N ASP A 16 1.06 20.11 -16.51
CA ASP A 16 1.50 21.14 -17.45
C ASP A 16 0.42 21.52 -18.47
N TYR A 17 0.76 22.37 -19.43
CA TYR A 17 -0.20 22.88 -20.42
C TYR A 17 -0.53 21.82 -21.50
N GLU A 18 0.31 20.80 -21.67
CA GLU A 18 0.02 19.62 -22.49
C GLU A 18 -0.74 18.52 -21.74
N LEU A 19 -1.17 18.78 -20.51
CA LEU A 19 -1.87 17.84 -19.64
C LEU A 19 -1.01 16.65 -19.19
N ASN A 20 0.32 16.75 -19.26
CA ASN A 20 1.19 15.75 -18.67
C ASN A 20 1.14 15.89 -17.15
N VAL A 21 1.00 14.76 -16.47
CA VAL A 21 1.00 14.69 -15.01
C VAL A 21 2.40 14.34 -14.53
N THR A 22 2.97 15.18 -13.66
CA THR A 22 4.23 14.90 -12.97
C THR A 22 3.98 14.75 -11.48
N GLN A 23 4.70 13.84 -10.83
CA GLN A 23 4.66 13.66 -9.39
C GLN A 23 6.06 13.38 -8.88
N GLU A 24 6.52 14.18 -7.93
CA GLU A 24 7.87 14.06 -7.38
C GLU A 24 7.84 14.11 -5.85
N LEU A 25 8.78 13.40 -5.22
CA LEU A 25 9.05 13.53 -3.79
C LEU A 25 9.79 14.85 -3.57
N ALA A 26 9.09 15.84 -3.05
CA ALA A 26 9.63 17.17 -2.84
C ALA A 26 10.49 17.23 -1.58
N SER A 27 10.04 16.63 -0.48
CA SER A 27 10.82 16.64 0.75
C SER A 27 10.52 15.46 1.67
N LEU A 28 11.49 15.16 2.52
CA LEU A 28 11.38 14.20 3.61
C LEU A 28 11.78 14.92 4.89
N HIS A 29 10.82 15.12 5.79
CA HIS A 29 11.03 15.81 7.05
C HIS A 29 10.96 14.83 8.21
N SER A 30 12.00 14.83 9.06
CA SER A 30 11.96 14.13 10.33
C SER A 30 11.20 14.96 11.36
N MET A 31 10.10 14.42 11.88
CA MET A 31 9.24 15.08 12.86
C MET A 31 9.73 14.73 14.27
N HIS A 32 10.30 15.71 14.96
CA HIS A 32 10.82 15.55 16.32
C HIS A 32 9.81 16.02 17.38
N GLY A 33 9.59 15.19 18.40
CA GLY A 33 8.67 15.50 19.49
C GLY A 33 7.21 15.19 19.14
N THR A 34 6.52 16.12 18.49
CA THR A 34 5.09 16.02 18.17
C THR A 34 4.83 15.95 16.66
N THR A 35 3.64 15.46 16.31
CA THR A 35 3.14 15.37 14.93
C THR A 35 1.75 16.00 14.83
N THR A 36 1.57 17.18 15.42
CA THR A 36 0.28 17.88 15.35
C THR A 36 0.03 18.43 13.94
N GLY A 37 -1.21 18.84 13.65
CA GLY A 37 -1.53 19.47 12.37
C GLY A 37 -0.73 20.74 12.11
N ASP A 38 -0.39 21.48 13.16
CA ASP A 38 0.45 22.68 13.10
C ASP A 38 1.91 22.35 12.75
N ASP A 39 2.48 21.31 13.39
CA ASP A 39 3.85 20.86 13.08
C ASP A 39 3.97 20.47 11.61
N ILE A 40 2.99 19.70 11.10
CA ILE A 40 2.96 19.24 9.71
C ILE A 40 2.75 20.41 8.75
N PHE A 41 1.88 21.36 9.10
CA PHE A 41 1.61 22.54 8.27
C PHE A 41 2.86 23.41 8.09
N LYS A 42 3.65 23.62 9.16
CA LYS A 42 4.91 24.38 9.10
C LYS A 42 5.93 23.71 8.17
N GLU A 43 6.09 22.40 8.25
CA GLU A 43 7.00 21.67 7.37
C GLU A 43 6.55 21.73 5.90
N ILE A 44 5.23 21.73 5.63
CA ILE A 44 4.70 21.91 4.26
C ILE A 44 4.94 23.35 3.76
N GLN A 45 4.73 24.37 4.60
CA GLN A 45 5.04 25.76 4.27
C GLN A 45 6.52 25.94 3.91
N LYS A 46 7.40 25.30 4.68
CA LYS A 46 8.83 25.28 4.42
C LYS A 46 9.14 24.66 3.06
N SER A 47 8.58 23.47 2.76
CA SER A 47 8.76 22.83 1.45
C SER A 47 8.28 23.73 0.30
N LEU A 48 7.09 24.33 0.41
CA LEU A 48 6.58 25.21 -0.66
C LEU A 48 7.50 26.41 -0.88
N THR A 49 8.04 26.99 0.19
CA THR A 49 8.99 28.11 0.12
C THR A 49 10.30 27.70 -0.55
N GLU A 50 10.86 26.54 -0.19
CA GLU A 50 12.09 25.99 -0.77
C GLU A 50 11.98 25.80 -2.29
N TYR A 51 10.81 25.36 -2.76
CA TYR A 51 10.53 25.15 -4.19
C TYR A 51 9.92 26.37 -4.90
N ASN A 52 9.81 27.53 -4.22
CA ASN A 52 9.17 28.74 -4.73
C ASN A 52 7.76 28.49 -5.32
N LEU A 53 6.97 27.64 -4.66
CA LEU A 53 5.62 27.31 -5.06
C LEU A 53 4.61 28.21 -4.36
N ASP A 54 3.75 28.85 -5.16
CA ASP A 54 2.68 29.70 -4.67
C ASP A 54 1.46 28.88 -4.24
N TRP A 55 0.92 29.21 -3.06
CA TRP A 55 -0.35 28.70 -2.54
C TRP A 55 -1.52 28.91 -3.50
N ASN A 56 -1.50 29.96 -4.33
CA ASN A 56 -2.52 30.21 -5.36
C ASN A 56 -2.64 29.08 -6.38
N ARG A 57 -1.60 28.26 -6.55
CA ARG A 57 -1.59 27.13 -7.48
C ARG A 57 -2.08 25.83 -6.83
N LEU A 58 -2.33 25.83 -5.52
CA LEU A 58 -2.77 24.64 -4.80
C LEU A 58 -4.25 24.35 -5.07
N GLN A 59 -4.51 23.30 -5.85
CA GLN A 59 -5.87 22.89 -6.18
C GLN A 59 -6.39 21.75 -5.28
N CYS A 60 -5.49 20.89 -4.80
CA CYS A 60 -5.87 19.68 -4.09
C CYS A 60 -4.80 19.26 -3.08
N VAL A 61 -5.25 18.70 -1.96
CA VAL A 61 -4.42 18.11 -0.91
C VAL A 61 -4.94 16.70 -0.59
N THR A 62 -4.05 15.71 -0.63
CA THR A 62 -4.39 14.33 -0.26
C THR A 62 -3.74 13.99 1.08
N VAL A 63 -4.53 13.54 2.06
CA VAL A 63 -4.05 13.19 3.42
C VAL A 63 -4.48 11.80 3.86
N ASP A 64 -3.71 11.17 4.75
CA ASP A 64 -3.85 9.75 5.13
C ASP A 64 -4.97 9.45 6.14
N GLY A 65 -5.89 10.38 6.39
CA GLY A 65 -6.98 10.15 7.34
C GLY A 65 -6.57 10.28 8.82
N GLY A 66 -5.28 10.49 9.13
CA GLY A 66 -4.79 10.64 10.50
C GLY A 66 -5.52 11.74 11.28
N LYS A 67 -5.64 11.56 12.61
CA LYS A 67 -6.32 12.53 13.49
C LYS A 67 -5.67 13.91 13.46
N ASN A 68 -4.36 13.98 13.28
CA ASN A 68 -3.56 15.19 13.10
C ASN A 68 -3.72 15.83 11.72
N MET A 69 -4.22 15.09 10.72
CA MET A 69 -4.37 15.56 9.35
C MET A 69 -5.80 16.02 9.03
N SER A 70 -6.82 15.25 9.44
CA SER A 70 -8.14 15.29 8.80
C SER A 70 -9.19 16.16 9.49
N GLY A 71 -8.89 16.73 10.66
CA GLY A 71 -9.81 17.63 11.35
C GLY A 71 -9.91 19.02 10.71
N ILE A 72 -11.06 19.67 10.91
CA ILE A 72 -11.41 20.93 10.20
C ILE A 72 -10.86 22.18 10.91
N LYS A 73 -10.43 22.07 12.17
CA LYS A 73 -10.00 23.23 12.98
C LYS A 73 -8.50 23.31 13.21
N ILE A 74 -7.92 22.33 13.91
CA ILE A 74 -6.53 22.38 14.42
C ILE A 74 -5.60 21.47 13.60
N CYS A 75 -6.16 20.56 12.82
CA CYS A 75 -5.41 19.59 12.03
C CYS A 75 -4.92 20.23 10.72
N LEU A 76 -4.07 19.52 9.97
CA LEU A 76 -3.49 20.04 8.73
C LEU A 76 -4.55 20.61 7.75
N VAL A 77 -5.63 19.88 7.51
CA VAL A 77 -6.73 20.32 6.61
C VAL A 77 -7.32 21.66 7.07
N GLY A 78 -7.55 21.82 8.38
CA GLY A 78 -8.03 23.07 8.96
C GLY A 78 -7.03 24.22 8.81
N GLN A 79 -5.74 23.96 9.07
CA GLN A 79 -4.68 24.96 8.95
C GLN A 79 -4.51 25.44 7.49
N ILE A 80 -4.52 24.52 6.52
CA ILE A 80 -4.46 24.89 5.09
C ILE A 80 -5.70 25.69 4.69
N THR A 81 -6.89 25.25 5.11
CA THR A 81 -8.15 25.96 4.80
C THR A 81 -8.09 27.41 5.30
N LYS A 82 -7.69 27.59 6.57
CA LYS A 82 -7.55 28.91 7.17
C LYS A 82 -6.50 29.77 6.45
N ALA A 83 -5.34 29.21 6.12
CA ALA A 83 -4.28 29.93 5.42
C ALA A 83 -4.74 30.40 4.03
N CYS A 84 -5.50 29.58 3.30
CA CYS A 84 -6.10 30.00 2.02
C CYS A 84 -7.15 31.10 2.21
N GLU A 85 -8.01 30.99 3.21
CA GLU A 85 -9.03 32.02 3.54
C GLU A 85 -8.37 33.36 3.90
N ASP A 86 -7.36 33.34 4.77
CA ASP A 86 -6.60 34.53 5.21
C ASP A 86 -5.87 35.21 4.03
N ALA A 87 -5.44 34.43 3.03
CA ALA A 87 -4.78 34.92 1.83
C ALA A 87 -5.74 35.30 0.69
N GLY A 88 -7.06 35.11 0.85
CA GLY A 88 -8.06 35.37 -0.21
C GLY A 88 -8.01 34.38 -1.38
N ILE A 89 -7.50 33.17 -1.15
CA ILE A 89 -7.30 32.10 -2.14
C ILE A 89 -8.47 31.12 -2.07
N SER A 90 -8.85 30.57 -3.22
CA SER A 90 -9.87 29.51 -3.26
C SER A 90 -9.43 28.31 -2.42
N LYS A 91 -10.34 27.81 -1.57
CA LYS A 91 -10.11 26.61 -0.76
C LYS A 91 -9.78 25.40 -1.66
N PRO A 92 -8.69 24.66 -1.39
CA PRO A 92 -8.35 23.46 -2.15
C PRO A 92 -9.32 22.31 -1.85
N MET A 93 -9.41 21.37 -2.79
CA MET A 93 -10.08 20.09 -2.56
C MET A 93 -9.26 19.23 -1.60
N PHE A 94 -9.93 18.56 -0.66
CA PHE A 94 -9.28 17.62 0.26
C PHE A 94 -9.70 16.19 -0.06
N LEU A 95 -8.72 15.34 -0.34
CA LEU A 95 -8.91 13.94 -0.64
C LEU A 95 -8.32 13.07 0.47
N HIS A 96 -8.96 11.94 0.73
CA HIS A 96 -8.36 10.89 1.53
C HIS A 96 -7.39 10.08 0.68
N CYS A 97 -6.26 9.69 1.27
CA CYS A 97 -5.30 8.82 0.63
C CYS A 97 -5.96 7.49 0.22
N VAL A 98 -5.92 7.18 -1.07
CA VAL A 98 -6.51 5.96 -1.63
C VAL A 98 -5.94 4.70 -0.97
N ILE A 99 -4.63 4.70 -0.68
CA ILE A 99 -3.94 3.60 0.01
C ILE A 99 -4.51 3.38 1.41
N HIS A 100 -4.81 4.46 2.14
CA HIS A 100 -5.43 4.36 3.45
C HIS A 100 -6.86 3.81 3.35
N GLN A 101 -7.64 4.30 2.39
CA GLN A 101 -9.02 3.82 2.15
C GLN A 101 -9.04 2.34 1.76
N GLN A 102 -8.17 1.91 0.85
CA GLN A 102 -7.99 0.51 0.48
C GLN A 102 -7.62 -0.35 1.70
N ALA A 103 -6.69 0.12 2.53
CA ALA A 103 -6.30 -0.59 3.75
C ALA A 103 -7.46 -0.69 4.76
N LEU A 104 -8.30 0.36 4.88
CA LEU A 104 -9.50 0.32 5.70
C LEU A 104 -10.54 -0.65 5.14
N CYS A 105 -10.82 -0.61 3.84
CA CYS A 105 -11.73 -1.55 3.19
C CYS A 105 -11.27 -3.00 3.39
N ALA A 106 -9.97 -3.28 3.19
CA ALA A 106 -9.42 -4.62 3.38
C ALA A 106 -9.61 -5.16 4.81
N LYS A 107 -9.65 -4.30 5.84
CA LYS A 107 -9.93 -4.72 7.22
C LYS A 107 -11.38 -5.15 7.45
N HIS A 108 -12.31 -4.67 6.62
CA HIS A 108 -13.74 -4.97 6.73
C HIS A 108 -14.19 -6.09 5.80
N ILE A 109 -13.34 -6.52 4.86
CA ILE A 109 -13.58 -7.70 4.01
C ILE A 109 -13.01 -8.91 4.74
N ASP A 110 -13.88 -9.85 5.14
CA ASP A 110 -13.43 -11.13 5.72
C ASP A 110 -12.90 -12.06 4.63
N MET A 111 -11.58 -12.01 4.41
CA MET A 111 -10.86 -12.92 3.52
C MET A 111 -10.29 -14.13 4.27
N SER A 112 -10.69 -14.37 5.52
CA SER A 112 -10.04 -15.39 6.36
C SER A 112 -10.20 -16.81 5.82
N SER A 113 -11.31 -17.10 5.14
CA SER A 113 -11.58 -18.40 4.50
C SER A 113 -10.60 -18.71 3.35
N VAL A 114 -10.15 -17.69 2.63
CA VAL A 114 -9.18 -17.82 1.53
C VAL A 114 -7.74 -17.72 2.05
N LEU A 115 -7.49 -16.77 2.95
CA LEU A 115 -6.13 -16.48 3.41
C LEU A 115 -5.58 -17.55 4.33
N LYS A 116 -6.39 -18.13 5.22
CA LYS A 116 -5.88 -19.14 6.17
C LYS A 116 -5.26 -20.35 5.45
N PRO A 117 -5.90 -20.96 4.44
CA PRO A 117 -5.29 -22.10 3.75
C PRO A 117 -4.12 -21.69 2.85
N VAL A 118 -4.20 -20.53 2.19
CA VAL A 118 -3.06 -20.01 1.40
C VAL A 118 -1.84 -19.79 2.29
N ILE A 119 -2.00 -19.17 3.46
CA ILE A 119 -0.91 -18.96 4.42
C ILE A 119 -0.37 -20.30 4.93
N SER A 120 -1.26 -21.25 5.27
CA SER A 120 -0.87 -22.62 5.70
C SER A 120 0.07 -23.29 4.68
N ILE A 121 -0.32 -23.28 3.40
CA ILE A 121 0.47 -23.87 2.32
C ILE A 121 1.78 -23.12 2.10
N VAL A 122 1.73 -21.79 2.05
CA VAL A 122 2.92 -20.96 1.88
C VAL A 122 3.90 -21.20 3.02
N ASP A 123 3.43 -21.30 4.26
CA ASP A 123 4.26 -21.59 5.43
C ASP A 123 4.82 -23.01 5.37
N PHE A 124 4.03 -24.01 4.95
CA PHE A 124 4.50 -25.38 4.76
C PHE A 124 5.68 -25.45 3.78
N ILE A 125 5.58 -24.73 2.66
CA ILE A 125 6.62 -24.67 1.62
C ILE A 125 7.81 -23.83 2.11
N ARG A 126 7.57 -22.64 2.66
CA ARG A 126 8.61 -21.64 2.92
C ARG A 126 9.28 -21.72 4.28
N CYS A 127 8.60 -22.13 5.34
CA CYS A 127 9.18 -22.20 6.69
C CYS A 127 10.17 -23.35 6.83
N HIS A 128 10.04 -24.39 6.02
CA HIS A 128 10.94 -25.54 6.02
C HIS A 128 11.99 -25.42 4.91
N ALA A 129 13.26 -25.21 5.29
CA ALA A 129 14.36 -24.98 4.34
C ALA A 129 14.54 -26.10 3.29
N LEU A 130 14.18 -27.34 3.62
CA LEU A 130 14.19 -28.43 2.65
C LEU A 130 13.06 -28.31 1.64
N ASN A 131 11.82 -28.10 2.10
CA ASN A 131 10.66 -27.92 1.23
C ASN A 131 10.85 -26.73 0.29
N HIS A 132 11.38 -25.61 0.81
CA HIS A 132 11.61 -24.42 0.02
C HIS A 132 12.61 -24.66 -1.12
N ARG A 133 13.75 -25.31 -0.82
CA ARG A 133 14.74 -25.66 -1.85
C ARG A 133 14.17 -26.61 -2.89
N GLN A 134 13.43 -27.63 -2.46
CA GLN A 134 12.82 -28.61 -3.36
C GLN A 134 11.76 -27.97 -4.25
N PHE A 135 10.93 -27.09 -3.69
CA PHE A 135 9.92 -26.37 -4.47
C PHE A 135 10.55 -25.45 -5.52
N ARG A 136 11.65 -24.76 -5.17
CA ARG A 136 12.38 -23.93 -6.15
C ARG A 136 12.97 -24.75 -7.30
N SER A 137 13.60 -25.88 -6.99
CA SER A 137 14.10 -26.79 -8.04
C SER A 137 12.96 -27.32 -8.91
N PHE A 138 11.82 -27.67 -8.30
CA PHE A 138 10.63 -28.10 -9.05
C PHE A 138 10.08 -27.02 -10.00
N LEU A 139 10.05 -25.76 -9.56
CA LEU A 139 9.64 -24.63 -10.42
C LEU A 139 10.60 -24.43 -11.61
N GLU A 140 11.91 -24.60 -11.39
CA GLU A 140 12.92 -24.54 -12.44
C GLU A 140 12.75 -25.70 -13.45
N GLU A 141 12.41 -26.91 -13.00
CA GLU A 141 12.12 -28.06 -13.86
C GLU A 141 10.85 -27.88 -14.70
N CYS A 142 9.86 -27.16 -14.16
CA CYS A 142 8.62 -26.82 -14.85
C CYS A 142 8.74 -25.61 -15.80
N ASP A 143 9.94 -25.01 -15.93
CA ASP A 143 10.20 -23.79 -16.70
C ASP A 143 9.24 -22.64 -16.31
N SER A 144 8.94 -22.54 -15.01
CA SER A 144 8.02 -21.52 -14.50
C SER A 144 8.63 -20.12 -14.59
N GLU A 145 7.85 -19.14 -15.06
CA GLU A 145 8.28 -17.73 -15.06
C GLU A 145 8.54 -17.19 -13.65
N LEU A 146 7.93 -17.79 -12.63
CA LEU A 146 8.12 -17.44 -11.23
C LEU A 146 9.07 -18.42 -10.54
N THR A 147 10.09 -17.89 -9.88
CA THR A 147 11.13 -18.72 -9.25
C THR A 147 10.84 -19.08 -7.79
N ASP A 148 9.81 -18.48 -7.17
CA ASP A 148 9.50 -18.68 -5.74
C ASP A 148 8.11 -18.11 -5.34
N LEU A 149 7.59 -18.56 -4.19
CA LEU A 149 6.44 -17.96 -3.51
C LEU A 149 6.86 -16.77 -2.65
N THR A 150 5.91 -15.89 -2.31
CA THR A 150 6.18 -14.77 -1.37
C THR A 150 5.75 -15.16 0.03
N TYR A 151 6.54 -14.79 1.04
CA TYR A 151 6.11 -14.93 2.43
C TYR A 151 4.99 -13.94 2.77
N TYR A 152 3.99 -14.39 3.54
CA TYR A 152 2.93 -13.50 4.01
C TYR A 152 3.41 -12.64 5.18
N THR A 153 3.18 -11.32 5.09
CA THR A 153 3.46 -10.41 6.22
C THR A 153 2.23 -9.58 6.56
N ALA A 154 1.67 -9.78 7.76
CA ALA A 154 0.49 -9.03 8.21
C ALA A 154 0.70 -7.51 8.26
N VAL A 155 1.96 -7.06 8.35
CA VAL A 155 2.34 -5.63 8.47
C VAL A 155 2.10 -4.85 7.17
N ARG A 156 1.99 -5.52 6.01
CA ARG A 156 1.83 -4.85 4.71
C ARG A 156 0.63 -5.44 4.00
N TRP A 157 -0.51 -4.74 3.98
CA TRP A 157 -1.72 -5.20 3.31
C TRP A 157 -1.49 -5.48 1.81
N LEU A 158 -0.60 -4.73 1.14
CA LEU A 158 -0.16 -5.01 -0.23
C LEU A 158 0.53 -6.37 -0.40
N SER A 159 1.09 -6.94 0.68
CA SER A 159 1.66 -8.29 0.64
C SER A 159 0.59 -9.37 0.54
N CYS A 160 -0.61 -9.14 1.06
CA CYS A 160 -1.74 -10.07 0.96
C CYS A 160 -2.12 -10.30 -0.52
N GLY A 161 -2.34 -9.21 -1.27
CA GLY A 161 -2.61 -9.29 -2.70
C GLY A 161 -1.47 -9.93 -3.50
N LYS A 162 -0.21 -9.62 -3.17
CA LYS A 162 0.96 -10.21 -3.84
C LYS A 162 1.11 -11.70 -3.58
N VAL A 163 0.89 -12.15 -2.33
CA VAL A 163 0.92 -13.57 -1.96
C VAL A 163 -0.19 -14.32 -2.70
N LEU A 164 -1.43 -13.82 -2.66
CA LEU A 164 -2.55 -14.42 -3.38
C LEU A 164 -2.29 -14.49 -4.88
N SER A 165 -1.85 -13.39 -5.50
CA SER A 165 -1.58 -13.34 -6.93
C SER A 165 -0.53 -14.38 -7.36
N ARG A 166 0.60 -14.47 -6.64
CA ARG A 166 1.64 -15.48 -6.93
C ARG A 166 1.18 -16.90 -6.65
N PHE A 167 0.45 -17.11 -5.55
CA PHE A 167 -0.11 -18.43 -5.21
C PHE A 167 -1.03 -18.93 -6.33
N PHE A 168 -1.92 -18.07 -6.85
CA PHE A 168 -2.83 -18.46 -7.92
C PHE A 168 -2.16 -18.65 -9.28
N GLN A 169 -1.08 -17.90 -9.57
CA GLN A 169 -0.25 -18.13 -10.76
C GLN A 169 0.43 -19.49 -10.71
N LEU A 170 0.93 -19.89 -9.53
CA LEU A 170 1.63 -21.16 -9.29
C LEU A 170 0.69 -22.30 -8.82
N ARG A 171 -0.64 -22.15 -8.95
CA ARG A 171 -1.58 -23.06 -8.28
C ARG A 171 -1.39 -24.52 -8.70
N ASN A 172 -1.04 -24.76 -9.96
CA ASN A 172 -0.92 -26.10 -10.51
C ASN A 172 0.37 -26.76 -10.01
N GLU A 173 1.47 -26.00 -10.01
CA GLU A 173 2.77 -26.40 -9.49
C GLU A 173 2.70 -26.68 -7.99
N ILE A 174 2.01 -25.83 -7.24
CA ILE A 174 1.75 -26.03 -5.82
C ILE A 174 0.96 -27.32 -5.60
N ASP A 175 -0.11 -27.55 -6.36
CA ASP A 175 -0.93 -28.77 -6.22
C ASP A 175 -0.12 -30.04 -6.46
N ILE A 176 0.68 -30.08 -7.53
CA ILE A 176 1.58 -31.20 -7.84
C ILE A 176 2.58 -31.41 -6.69
N PHE A 177 3.27 -30.35 -6.27
CA PHE A 177 4.27 -30.44 -5.21
C PHE A 177 3.67 -30.89 -3.87
N LEU A 178 2.48 -30.41 -3.50
CA LEU A 178 1.80 -30.82 -2.28
C LEU A 178 1.37 -32.28 -2.32
N ASN A 179 0.89 -32.77 -3.46
CA ASN A 179 0.56 -34.18 -3.66
C ASN A 179 1.79 -35.09 -3.51
N GLU A 180 2.95 -34.71 -4.05
CA GLU A 180 4.22 -35.44 -3.86
C GLU A 180 4.66 -35.49 -2.39
N LYS A 181 4.32 -34.44 -1.61
CA LYS A 181 4.60 -34.36 -0.18
C LYS A 181 3.56 -35.06 0.70
N ASN A 182 2.52 -35.66 0.11
CA ASN A 182 1.36 -36.20 0.83
C ASN A 182 0.72 -35.15 1.77
N HIS A 183 0.73 -33.89 1.36
CA HIS A 183 0.17 -32.78 2.13
C HIS A 183 -1.13 -32.30 1.47
N HIS A 184 -2.28 -32.80 1.94
CA HIS A 184 -3.58 -32.46 1.37
C HIS A 184 -4.17 -31.21 2.03
N GLU A 185 -4.43 -30.18 1.22
CA GLU A 185 -5.12 -28.96 1.65
C GLU A 185 -6.39 -28.74 0.82
N PRO A 186 -7.58 -28.51 1.43
CA PRO A 186 -8.86 -28.51 0.73
C PRO A 186 -9.04 -27.41 -0.32
N LEU A 187 -8.27 -26.32 -0.22
CA LEU A 187 -8.48 -25.10 -1.01
C LEU A 187 -8.24 -25.29 -2.52
N LEU A 188 -7.43 -26.27 -2.91
CA LEU A 188 -7.09 -26.55 -4.32
C LEU A 188 -8.16 -27.38 -5.05
N SER A 189 -9.09 -27.98 -4.31
CA SER A 189 -10.21 -28.75 -4.87
C SER A 189 -11.38 -27.88 -5.39
N LEU A 190 -11.36 -26.57 -5.12
CA LEU A 190 -12.35 -25.60 -5.58
C LEU A 190 -12.08 -25.19 -7.04
N SER A 191 -12.16 -26.16 -7.96
CA SER A 191 -11.87 -26.00 -9.38
C SER A 191 -12.95 -25.27 -10.19
N SER A 192 -14.04 -24.78 -9.58
CA SER A 192 -15.23 -24.35 -10.33
C SER A 192 -15.76 -22.92 -10.05
N GLY A 193 -15.02 -22.04 -9.36
CA GLY A 193 -15.60 -20.75 -8.93
C GLY A 193 -14.78 -19.47 -9.02
N PHE A 194 -13.51 -19.50 -9.45
CA PHE A 194 -12.63 -18.32 -9.32
C PHE A 194 -12.31 -17.59 -10.65
N GLY A 195 -12.86 -18.05 -11.78
CA GLY A 195 -12.57 -17.51 -13.11
C GLY A 195 -13.01 -16.07 -13.41
N ASN A 196 -13.60 -15.34 -12.45
CA ASN A 196 -14.15 -14.00 -12.66
C ASN A 196 -13.73 -12.95 -11.62
N TRP A 197 -12.67 -13.19 -10.85
CA TRP A 197 -12.11 -12.14 -9.99
C TRP A 197 -11.14 -11.28 -10.80
N HIS A 198 -11.67 -10.25 -11.46
CA HIS A 198 -10.85 -9.10 -11.83
C HIS A 198 -10.38 -8.44 -10.52
N PHE A 199 -9.19 -8.81 -10.05
CA PHE A 199 -8.50 -8.01 -9.04
C PHE A 199 -8.20 -6.65 -9.68
N LEU A 200 -9.02 -5.66 -9.35
CA LEU A 200 -8.73 -4.28 -9.69
C LEU A 200 -7.49 -3.88 -8.87
N LEU A 201 -6.31 -3.99 -9.48
CA LEU A 201 -5.07 -3.42 -8.96
C LEU A 201 -5.21 -1.90 -9.04
N ILE A 202 -5.84 -1.31 -8.04
CA ILE A 202 -5.88 0.14 -7.87
C ILE A 202 -4.49 0.54 -7.31
N TRP A 203 -3.66 1.15 -8.17
CA TRP A 203 -2.46 1.89 -7.77
C TRP A 203 -2.82 3.16 -6.99
#